data_AF-A0A6N7PT21-F1
#
_entry.id   AF-A0A6N7PT21-F1
#
_cell.length_a   1.000
_cell.length_b   1.000
_cell.length_c   1.000
_cell.angle_alpha   90.00
_cell.angle_beta   90.00
_cell.angle_gamma   90.00
#
_symmetry.space_group_name_H-M   'P 1'
#
loop_
_entity.id
_entity.type
_entity.pdbx_description
1 polymer ?
#
loop_
_entity_poly.entity_id
_entity_poly.type
_entity_poly.pdbx_seq_one_letter_code
_entity_poly.pdbx_strand_id
1 'polypeptide(L)'
;MADPPSRGKPRAMPQANARPRRTWTVLFVATLAACSRGSAPSEVTSPAGGSSAVNEAGAATASAPPARSPRLDDPRWQRAMGEDPAGLAALADALGATGLVEALGDGGVIQRTALLALPLADDADLALGPLGGRALVTTGEERAAVLEALLGVAGRPADAREMLDPEGAGEAAAAVLSIANDASLPREHRALAVSAARALAEKKLLDPAKIPAELDPP
;
A
#
# COMPACT_ATOMS: atom_id res chain seq x y z
N MET A 1 -63.59 33.13 27.24
CA MET A 1 -62.15 33.44 27.31
C MET A 1 -61.51 32.66 26.17
N ALA A 2 -61.10 33.36 25.11
CA ALA A 2 -60.87 32.78 23.79
C ALA A 2 -59.44 32.26 23.62
N ASP A 3 -59.32 31.09 22.97
CA ASP A 3 -58.08 30.47 22.53
C ASP A 3 -57.34 31.32 21.48
N PRO A 4 -56.01 31.51 21.57
CA PRO A 4 -55.24 32.14 20.51
C PRO A 4 -54.96 31.17 19.34
N PRO A 5 -54.98 31.65 18.09
CA PRO A 5 -54.81 30.80 16.91
C PRO A 5 -53.36 30.35 16.69
N SER A 6 -53.23 29.07 16.33
CA SER A 6 -52.03 28.34 15.95
C SER A 6 -51.27 28.98 14.78
N ARG A 7 -50.00 29.33 14.99
CA ARG A 7 -49.07 29.76 13.93
C ARG A 7 -48.55 28.55 13.16
N GLY A 8 -49.00 28.40 11.92
CA GLY A 8 -48.50 27.40 10.99
C GLY A 8 -47.00 27.58 10.71
N LYS A 9 -46.23 26.50 10.90
CA LYS A 9 -44.82 26.42 10.49
C LYS A 9 -44.73 26.42 8.96
N PRO A 10 -43.86 27.24 8.34
CA PRO A 10 -43.60 27.18 6.92
C PRO A 10 -42.92 25.85 6.56
N ARG A 11 -43.50 25.16 5.58
CA ARG A 11 -43.01 23.91 5.01
C ARG A 11 -41.78 24.24 4.16
N ALA A 12 -40.59 23.88 4.63
CA ALA A 12 -39.35 24.03 3.88
C ALA A 12 -39.43 23.22 2.58
N MET A 13 -39.31 23.90 1.44
CA MET A 13 -39.16 23.25 0.14
C MET A 13 -37.74 22.66 0.00
N PRO A 14 -37.59 21.45 -0.57
CA PRO A 14 -36.28 20.89 -0.88
C PRO A 14 -35.62 21.68 -2.02
N GLN A 15 -34.44 22.26 -1.76
CA GLN A 15 -33.56 22.78 -2.81
C GLN A 15 -33.06 21.61 -3.67
N ALA A 16 -33.49 21.59 -4.93
CA ALA A 16 -32.93 20.72 -5.95
C ALA A 16 -31.52 21.21 -6.31
N ASN A 17 -30.50 20.54 -5.79
CA ASN A 17 -29.11 20.73 -6.19
C ASN A 17 -28.92 20.31 -7.65
N ALA A 18 -28.90 21.29 -8.55
CA ALA A 18 -28.51 21.12 -9.94
C ALA A 18 -27.01 20.81 -10.00
N ARG A 19 -26.65 19.55 -10.25
CA ARG A 19 -25.26 19.13 -10.48
C ARG A 19 -24.82 19.59 -11.89
N PRO A 20 -23.66 20.27 -12.03
CA PRO A 20 -23.13 20.61 -13.34
C PRO A 20 -22.65 19.35 -14.06
N ARG A 21 -23.20 19.10 -15.25
CA ARG A 21 -22.75 18.05 -16.18
C ARG A 21 -21.37 18.41 -16.71
N ARG A 22 -20.32 17.76 -16.19
CA ARG A 22 -18.98 17.77 -16.80
C ARG A 22 -18.97 16.89 -18.03
N THR A 23 -18.96 17.53 -19.20
CA THR A 23 -18.66 16.90 -20.49
C THR A 23 -17.19 16.50 -20.54
N TRP A 24 -16.91 15.21 -20.52
CA TRP A 24 -15.59 14.65 -20.80
C TRP A 24 -15.38 14.57 -22.31
N THR A 25 -14.48 15.39 -22.84
CA THR A 25 -13.98 15.27 -24.21
C THR A 25 -12.90 14.21 -24.22
N VAL A 26 -13.19 13.05 -24.80
CA VAL A 26 -12.22 11.98 -25.04
C VAL A 26 -11.34 12.38 -26.21
N LEU A 27 -10.07 12.66 -25.95
CA LEU A 27 -9.06 12.80 -27.01
C LEU A 27 -8.38 11.44 -27.19
N PHE A 28 -8.79 10.70 -28.22
CA PHE A 28 -8.08 9.53 -28.73
C PHE A 28 -6.81 10.01 -29.45
N VAL A 29 -5.63 9.72 -28.90
CA VAL A 29 -4.37 9.79 -29.65
C VAL A 29 -3.91 8.36 -29.91
N ALA A 30 -4.10 7.93 -31.15
CA ALA A 30 -3.51 6.73 -31.70
C ALA A 30 -2.03 7.02 -32.02
N THR A 31 -1.11 6.23 -31.46
CA THR A 31 0.27 6.17 -31.92
C THR A 31 0.64 4.75 -32.31
N LEU A 32 1.12 4.67 -33.55
CA LEU A 32 1.48 3.51 -34.34
C LEU A 32 2.76 2.81 -33.85
N ALA A 33 2.74 1.48 -33.99
CA ALA A 33 3.76 0.61 -34.60
C ALA A 33 5.25 0.80 -34.24
N ALA A 34 5.85 -0.27 -33.67
CA ALA A 34 7.14 -0.77 -34.12
C ALA A 34 7.28 -2.27 -33.80
N CYS A 35 7.17 -3.11 -34.83
CA CYS A 35 7.57 -4.51 -34.80
C CYS A 35 9.10 -4.59 -34.64
N SER A 36 9.58 -5.34 -33.65
CA SER A 36 10.95 -5.86 -33.62
C SER A 36 10.92 -7.38 -33.54
N ARG A 37 11.25 -8.00 -34.66
CA ARG A 37 11.38 -9.43 -34.90
C ARG A 37 12.88 -9.74 -34.77
N GLY A 38 13.28 -10.64 -33.87
CA GLY A 38 14.69 -11.03 -33.70
C GLY A 38 14.85 -12.45 -33.19
N SER A 39 15.27 -13.35 -34.09
CA SER A 39 15.85 -14.69 -33.87
C SER A 39 17.04 -14.63 -32.89
N ALA A 40 17.55 -15.67 -32.23
CA ALA A 40 17.61 -17.12 -32.48
C ALA A 40 18.03 -17.85 -31.16
N PRO A 41 18.14 -19.19 -31.13
CA PRO A 41 18.38 -19.97 -29.91
C PRO A 41 19.86 -20.07 -29.55
N SER A 42 20.16 -20.22 -28.26
CA SER A 42 21.46 -20.71 -27.79
C SER A 42 21.23 -21.94 -26.94
N GLU A 43 21.57 -23.10 -27.52
CA GLU A 43 21.88 -24.30 -26.78
C GLU A 43 23.06 -24.03 -25.85
N VAL A 44 22.88 -24.29 -24.55
CA VAL A 44 24.00 -24.47 -23.63
C VAL A 44 23.81 -25.81 -22.96
N THR A 45 24.61 -26.77 -23.42
CA THR A 45 24.93 -28.01 -22.74
C THR A 45 25.55 -27.69 -21.38
N SER A 46 25.14 -28.40 -20.32
CA SER A 46 25.98 -28.54 -19.13
C SER A 46 25.91 -29.97 -18.58
N PRO A 47 27.07 -30.49 -18.13
CA PRO A 47 27.28 -31.91 -17.87
C PRO A 47 26.81 -32.35 -16.49
N ALA A 48 26.74 -33.67 -16.37
CA ALA A 48 26.42 -34.46 -15.19
C ALA A 48 27.34 -34.21 -13.98
N GLY A 49 26.76 -34.40 -12.79
CA GLY A 49 27.24 -35.35 -11.79
C GLY A 49 28.48 -34.99 -10.99
N GLY A 50 28.26 -34.61 -9.73
CA GLY A 50 29.32 -34.56 -8.72
C GLY A 50 28.78 -34.35 -7.31
N SER A 51 28.37 -35.44 -6.65
CA SER A 51 28.17 -35.49 -5.19
C SER A 51 29.52 -35.62 -4.49
N SER A 52 29.80 -34.73 -3.54
CA SER A 52 30.61 -34.95 -2.31
C SER A 52 30.46 -33.68 -1.46
N ALA A 53 29.68 -33.69 -0.38
CA ALA A 53 30.02 -34.16 0.96
C ALA A 53 30.96 -33.21 1.74
N VAL A 54 30.38 -32.61 2.79
CA VAL A 54 30.95 -32.10 4.06
C VAL A 54 32.21 -31.22 4.03
N ASN A 55 32.07 -29.96 4.45
CA ASN A 55 32.60 -29.58 5.77
C ASN A 55 32.02 -28.26 6.28
N GLU A 56 31.57 -28.34 7.52
CA GLU A 56 31.17 -27.26 8.41
C GLU A 56 32.44 -26.50 8.84
N ALA A 57 32.50 -25.21 8.52
CA ALA A 57 33.45 -24.29 9.14
C ALA A 57 32.72 -22.96 9.31
N GLY A 58 32.25 -22.72 10.53
CA GLY A 58 31.72 -21.43 10.96
C GLY A 58 32.78 -20.35 10.84
N ALA A 59 32.84 -19.73 9.67
CA ALA A 59 33.41 -18.41 9.52
C ALA A 59 32.31 -17.42 9.91
N ALA A 60 32.39 -16.90 11.13
CA ALA A 60 31.70 -15.67 11.49
C ALA A 60 32.27 -14.57 10.57
N THR A 61 31.63 -14.38 9.42
CA THR A 61 31.83 -13.21 8.58
C THR A 61 31.44 -12.01 9.43
N ALA A 62 32.46 -11.29 9.91
CA ALA A 62 32.30 -9.94 10.42
C ALA A 62 31.53 -9.17 9.34
N SER A 63 30.24 -8.94 9.59
CA SER A 63 29.36 -8.27 8.64
C SER A 63 29.94 -6.89 8.41
N ALA A 64 30.42 -6.67 7.18
CA ALA A 64 30.78 -5.33 6.74
C ALA A 64 29.59 -4.40 7.01
N PRO A 65 29.84 -3.14 7.43
CA PRO A 65 28.77 -2.17 7.64
C PRO A 65 27.88 -2.12 6.40
N PRO A 66 26.54 -2.05 6.55
CA PRO A 66 25.64 -1.99 5.41
C PRO A 66 26.03 -0.81 4.52
N ALA A 67 26.12 -1.09 3.21
CA ALA A 67 26.46 -0.05 2.23
C ALA A 67 25.40 1.05 2.27
N ARG A 68 25.85 2.32 2.20
CA ARG A 68 24.96 3.48 2.10
C ARG A 68 24.10 3.32 0.83
N SER A 69 22.78 3.48 0.98
CA SER A 69 21.87 3.38 -0.17
C SER A 69 22.16 4.46 -1.22
N PRO A 70 22.25 4.12 -2.52
CA PRO A 70 22.41 5.10 -3.60
C PRO A 70 21.22 6.06 -3.70
N ARG A 71 20.04 5.68 -3.17
CA ARG A 71 18.84 6.52 -3.18
C ARG A 71 18.99 7.77 -2.31
N LEU A 72 19.94 7.80 -1.37
CA LEU A 72 20.23 8.99 -0.56
C LEU A 72 20.81 10.16 -1.37
N ASP A 73 21.48 9.85 -2.48
CA ASP A 73 22.10 10.84 -3.36
C ASP A 73 21.21 11.15 -4.58
N ASP A 74 20.05 10.49 -4.71
CA ASP A 74 19.08 10.75 -5.79
C ASP A 74 18.26 12.02 -5.50
N PRO A 75 18.28 13.03 -6.40
CA PRO A 75 17.50 14.26 -6.23
C PRO A 75 16.00 14.06 -6.05
N ARG A 76 15.43 12.98 -6.58
CA ARG A 76 14.00 12.65 -6.43
C ARG A 76 13.68 12.29 -4.99
N TRP A 77 14.48 11.42 -4.40
CA TRP A 77 14.38 11.02 -3.00
C TRP A 77 14.64 12.19 -2.07
N GLN A 78 15.66 13.00 -2.33
CA GLN A 78 15.96 14.20 -1.53
C GLN A 78 14.79 15.18 -1.47
N ARG A 79 14.07 15.38 -2.58
CA ARG A 79 12.86 16.22 -2.61
C ARG A 79 11.74 15.64 -1.76
N ALA A 80 11.53 14.32 -1.83
CA ALA A 80 10.48 13.62 -1.11
C ALA A 80 10.74 13.51 0.41
N MET A 81 12.00 13.46 0.84
CA MET A 81 12.38 13.38 2.26
C MET A 81 11.92 14.57 3.11
N GLY A 82 11.64 15.72 2.48
CA GLY A 82 11.06 16.87 3.16
C GLY A 82 9.58 16.70 3.53
N GLU A 83 8.99 15.53 3.24
CA GLU A 83 7.56 15.22 3.42
C GLU A 83 6.63 16.18 2.68
N ASP A 84 7.15 16.88 1.66
CA ASP A 84 6.34 17.69 0.76
C ASP A 84 5.41 16.77 -0.05
N PRO A 85 4.07 16.95 0.02
CA PRO A 85 3.13 16.11 -0.71
C PRO A 85 3.40 16.05 -2.21
N ALA A 86 3.86 17.15 -2.82
CA ALA A 86 4.20 17.17 -4.24
C ALA A 86 5.45 16.34 -4.54
N GLY A 87 6.45 16.38 -3.66
CA GLY A 87 7.64 15.55 -3.74
C GLY A 87 7.33 14.06 -3.60
N LEU A 88 6.48 13.68 -2.65
CA LEU A 88 6.05 12.29 -2.42
C LEU A 88 5.24 11.76 -3.62
N ALA A 89 4.29 12.54 -4.14
CA ALA A 89 3.51 12.16 -5.31
C ALA A 89 4.40 11.96 -6.55
N ALA A 90 5.31 12.91 -6.81
CA ALA A 90 6.25 12.79 -7.94
C ALA A 90 7.19 11.58 -7.80
N LEU A 91 7.55 11.20 -6.57
CA LEU A 91 8.33 9.98 -6.32
C LEU A 91 7.51 8.72 -6.60
N ALA A 92 6.25 8.70 -6.15
CA ALA A 92 5.32 7.59 -6.37
C ALA A 92 5.03 7.39 -7.87
N ASP A 93 4.76 8.46 -8.61
CA ASP A 93 4.56 8.42 -10.07
C ASP A 93 5.80 7.89 -10.81
N ALA A 94 7.00 8.24 -10.33
CA ALA A 94 8.25 7.89 -11.00
C ALA A 94 8.70 6.44 -10.77
N LEU A 95 8.35 5.84 -9.62
CA LEU A 95 8.81 4.51 -9.22
C LEU A 95 7.71 3.45 -9.24
N GLY A 96 6.45 3.84 -9.07
CA GLY A 96 5.34 2.93 -8.80
C GLY A 96 5.50 2.18 -7.48
N ALA A 97 4.52 1.31 -7.20
CA ALA A 97 4.49 0.49 -5.99
C ALA A 97 5.72 -0.43 -5.89
N THR A 98 6.11 -1.09 -6.97
CA THR A 98 7.23 -2.04 -6.99
C THR A 98 8.54 -1.37 -6.56
N GLY A 99 8.90 -0.24 -7.16
CA GLY A 99 10.14 0.47 -6.83
C GLY A 99 10.15 1.03 -5.40
N LEU A 100 8.98 1.42 -4.88
CA LEU A 100 8.83 1.86 -3.50
C LEU A 100 8.94 0.70 -2.50
N VAL A 101 8.37 -0.47 -2.80
CA VAL A 101 8.49 -1.68 -1.98
C VAL A 101 9.95 -2.13 -1.90
N GLU A 102 10.68 -2.12 -3.02
CA GLU A 102 12.13 -2.42 -3.03
C GLU A 102 12.91 -1.47 -2.11
N ALA A 103 12.57 -0.17 -2.11
CA ALA A 103 13.24 0.82 -1.28
C ALA A 103 13.00 0.62 0.23
N LEU A 104 12.00 -0.16 0.64
CA LEU A 104 11.81 -0.53 2.04
C LEU A 104 12.99 -1.35 2.58
N GLY A 105 13.76 -2.03 1.72
CA GLY A 105 14.97 -2.76 2.12
C GLY A 105 16.12 -1.87 2.59
N ASP A 106 16.11 -0.58 2.24
CA ASP A 106 17.20 0.36 2.55
C ASP A 106 17.16 0.87 4.00
N GLY A 107 16.02 0.75 4.66
CA GLY A 107 15.83 1.23 6.04
C GLY A 107 15.83 2.75 6.20
N GLY A 108 15.79 3.19 7.45
CA GLY A 108 15.95 4.58 7.86
C GLY A 108 15.03 5.56 7.12
N VAL A 109 15.60 6.69 6.68
CA VAL A 109 14.85 7.76 6.02
C VAL A 109 14.28 7.35 4.66
N ILE A 110 14.95 6.45 3.94
CA ILE A 110 14.48 5.96 2.64
C ILE A 110 13.22 5.12 2.84
N GLN A 111 13.25 4.16 3.77
CA GLN A 111 12.08 3.37 4.11
C GLN A 111 10.91 4.25 4.54
N ARG A 112 11.14 5.23 5.43
CA ARG A 112 10.08 6.14 5.89
C ARG A 112 9.47 6.93 4.74
N THR A 113 10.31 7.46 3.85
CA THR A 113 9.86 8.20 2.66
C THR A 113 9.06 7.30 1.71
N ALA A 114 9.50 6.05 1.54
CA ALA A 114 8.82 5.07 0.71
C ALA A 114 7.42 4.72 1.25
N LEU A 115 7.31 4.47 2.56
CA LEU A 115 6.03 4.17 3.22
C LEU A 115 5.03 5.32 3.08
N LEU A 116 5.50 6.58 3.17
CA LEU A 116 4.65 7.76 2.97
C LEU A 116 4.22 7.95 1.51
N ALA A 117 5.08 7.59 0.55
CA ALA A 117 4.78 7.73 -0.88
C ALA A 117 3.89 6.61 -1.42
N LEU A 118 3.92 5.40 -0.83
CA LEU A 118 3.21 4.22 -1.32
C LEU A 118 1.70 4.43 -1.58
N PRO A 119 0.92 5.04 -0.67
CA PRO A 119 -0.50 5.30 -0.90
C PRO A 119 -0.80 6.22 -2.10
N LEU A 120 0.20 6.96 -2.57
CA LEU A 120 0.07 7.90 -3.69
C LEU A 120 0.35 7.25 -5.05
N ALA A 121 0.89 6.03 -5.09
CA ALA A 121 1.19 5.35 -6.34
C ALA A 121 -0.09 4.89 -7.06
N ASP A 122 -0.14 5.05 -8.38
CA ASP A 122 -1.28 4.60 -9.18
C ASP A 122 -1.55 3.09 -9.04
N ASP A 123 -0.48 2.30 -8.93
CA ASP A 123 -0.46 0.84 -8.79
C ASP A 123 -0.28 0.37 -7.34
N ALA A 124 -0.59 1.22 -6.34
CA ALA A 124 -0.33 0.93 -4.91
C ALA A 124 -0.88 -0.40 -4.40
N ASP A 125 -1.93 -0.96 -5.00
CA ASP A 125 -2.50 -2.25 -4.60
C ASP A 125 -1.47 -3.40 -4.70
N LEU A 126 -0.48 -3.29 -5.60
CA LEU A 126 0.64 -4.25 -5.71
C LEU A 126 1.51 -4.30 -4.44
N ALA A 127 1.43 -3.28 -3.58
CA ALA A 127 2.18 -3.26 -2.33
C ALA A 127 1.48 -3.97 -1.17
N LEU A 128 0.20 -4.36 -1.30
CA LEU A 128 -0.57 -4.92 -0.18
C LEU A 128 0.07 -6.19 0.39
N GLY A 129 0.37 -7.18 -0.45
CA GLY A 129 1.01 -8.43 -0.02
C GLY A 129 2.36 -8.19 0.68
N PRO A 130 3.32 -7.50 0.04
CA PRO A 130 4.60 -7.15 0.66
C PRO A 130 4.48 -6.37 1.98
N LEU A 131 3.55 -5.42 2.08
CA LEU A 131 3.29 -4.67 3.32
C LEU A 131 2.73 -5.58 4.42
N GLY A 132 1.79 -6.47 4.08
CA GLY A 132 1.23 -7.47 5.00
C GLY A 132 2.32 -8.39 5.57
N GLY A 133 3.17 -8.95 4.70
CA GLY A 133 4.30 -9.77 5.12
C GLY A 133 5.28 -9.00 6.01
N ARG A 134 5.60 -7.75 5.66
CA ARG A 134 6.48 -6.91 6.47
C ARG A 134 5.87 -6.54 7.83
N ALA A 135 4.56 -6.29 7.91
CA ALA A 135 3.88 -5.97 9.16
C ALA A 135 3.98 -7.10 10.20
N LEU A 136 4.01 -8.36 9.74
CA LEU A 136 4.14 -9.53 10.62
C LEU A 136 5.54 -9.64 11.26
N VAL A 137 6.59 -9.26 10.53
CA VAL A 137 8.00 -9.44 10.97
C VAL A 137 8.59 -8.21 11.65
N THR A 138 8.10 -7.01 11.33
CA THR A 138 8.56 -5.75 11.93
C THR A 138 7.97 -5.55 13.33
N THR A 139 8.57 -4.69 14.17
CA THR A 139 8.08 -4.43 15.54
C THR A 139 8.14 -2.93 15.88
N GLY A 140 7.54 -2.53 17.00
CA GLY A 140 7.60 -1.14 17.48
C GLY A 140 7.09 -0.12 16.46
N GLU A 141 7.76 1.03 16.40
CA GLU A 141 7.41 2.15 15.50
C GLU A 141 7.44 1.76 14.01
N GLU A 142 8.32 0.84 13.62
CA GLU A 142 8.39 0.37 12.24
C GLU A 142 7.10 -0.35 11.84
N ARG A 143 6.56 -1.20 12.73
CA ARG A 143 5.27 -1.86 12.48
C ARG A 143 4.15 -0.84 12.36
N ALA A 144 4.12 0.18 13.22
CA ALA A 144 3.12 1.23 13.14
C ALA A 144 3.16 1.94 11.78
N ALA A 145 4.34 2.35 11.31
CA ALA A 145 4.52 3.00 10.03
C ALA A 145 4.10 2.11 8.84
N VAL A 146 4.40 0.80 8.91
CA VAL A 146 3.97 -0.17 7.89
C VAL A 146 2.44 -0.33 7.88
N LEU A 147 1.81 -0.41 9.06
CA LEU A 147 0.34 -0.51 9.18
C LEU A 147 -0.36 0.77 8.71
N GLU A 148 0.22 1.94 8.96
CA GLU A 148 -0.29 3.23 8.46
C GLU A 148 -0.22 3.29 6.93
N ALA A 149 0.89 2.87 6.33
CA ALA A 149 1.02 2.78 4.88
C ALA A 149 0.01 1.79 4.29
N LEU A 150 -0.14 0.61 4.91
CA LEU A 150 -1.11 -0.40 4.49
C LEU A 150 -2.55 0.13 4.58
N LEU A 151 -2.91 0.81 5.67
CA LEU A 151 -4.19 1.50 5.80
C LEU A 151 -4.37 2.56 4.71
N GLY A 152 -3.33 3.34 4.41
CA GLY A 152 -3.35 4.34 3.35
C GLY A 152 -3.66 3.73 1.98
N VAL A 153 -3.02 2.61 1.63
CA VAL A 153 -3.27 1.87 0.38
C VAL A 153 -4.67 1.24 0.37
N ALA A 154 -5.02 0.53 1.45
CA ALA A 154 -6.31 -0.16 1.57
C ALA A 154 -7.49 0.83 1.54
N GLY A 155 -7.35 2.00 2.16
CA GLY A 155 -8.37 3.04 2.25
C GLY A 155 -8.54 3.89 0.99
N ARG A 156 -7.72 3.68 -0.05
CA ARG A 156 -7.92 4.35 -1.34
C ARG A 156 -9.30 3.99 -1.91
N PRO A 157 -10.07 4.96 -2.44
CA PRO A 157 -11.31 4.67 -3.15
C PRO A 157 -11.08 3.62 -4.23
N ALA A 158 -12.01 2.69 -4.39
CA ALA A 158 -11.93 1.72 -5.49
C ALA A 158 -12.03 2.47 -6.82
N ASP A 159 -10.95 2.46 -7.59
CA ASP A 159 -10.97 2.96 -8.96
C ASP A 159 -11.79 2.00 -9.84
N ALA A 160 -12.28 2.50 -10.98
CA ALA A 160 -12.98 1.67 -11.98
C ALA A 160 -12.08 0.60 -12.63
N ARG A 161 -10.80 0.54 -12.24
CA ARG A 161 -9.81 -0.44 -12.70
C ARG A 161 -9.93 -1.71 -11.88
N GLU A 162 -9.64 -2.83 -12.53
CA GLU A 162 -9.50 -4.11 -11.84
C GLU A 162 -8.28 -4.06 -10.91
N MET A 163 -8.40 -4.68 -9.75
CA MET A 163 -7.31 -4.79 -8.79
C MET A 163 -6.17 -5.61 -9.40
N LEU A 164 -4.94 -5.09 -9.29
CA LEU A 164 -3.79 -5.66 -10.01
C LEU A 164 -3.26 -6.96 -9.39
N ASP A 165 -3.40 -7.12 -8.07
CA ASP A 165 -2.93 -8.31 -7.34
C ASP A 165 -3.93 -8.74 -6.25
N PRO A 166 -4.95 -9.55 -6.60
CA PRO A 166 -5.91 -10.07 -5.64
C PRO A 166 -5.31 -11.06 -4.63
N GLU A 167 -4.24 -11.76 -5.00
CA GLU A 167 -3.59 -12.73 -4.12
C GLU A 167 -2.85 -12.02 -3.00
N GLY A 168 -2.00 -11.04 -3.34
CA GLY A 168 -1.31 -10.20 -2.35
C GLY A 168 -2.28 -9.43 -1.46
N ALA A 169 -3.41 -8.97 -1.99
CA ALA A 169 -4.47 -8.36 -1.18
C ALA A 169 -5.09 -9.32 -0.16
N GLY A 170 -5.28 -10.60 -0.54
CA GLY A 170 -5.75 -11.65 0.36
C GLY A 170 -4.73 -12.01 1.45
N GLU A 171 -3.44 -12.06 1.10
CA GLU A 171 -2.35 -12.24 2.08
C GLU A 171 -2.29 -11.08 3.08
N ALA A 172 -2.42 -9.84 2.59
CA ALA A 172 -2.48 -8.66 3.43
C ALA A 172 -3.66 -8.71 4.41
N ALA A 173 -4.84 -9.12 3.92
CA ALA A 173 -6.04 -9.30 4.74
C ALA A 173 -5.83 -10.33 5.86
N ALA A 174 -5.18 -11.46 5.56
CA ALA A 174 -4.83 -12.47 6.55
C ALA A 174 -3.82 -11.92 7.59
N ALA A 175 -2.80 -11.20 7.13
CA ALA A 175 -1.79 -10.61 8.01
C ALA A 175 -2.39 -9.59 8.99
N VAL A 176 -3.23 -8.66 8.51
CA VAL A 176 -3.85 -7.67 9.41
C VAL A 176 -4.84 -8.30 10.38
N LEU A 177 -5.57 -9.35 10.01
CA LEU A 177 -6.40 -10.10 10.95
C LEU A 177 -5.57 -10.80 12.02
N SER A 178 -4.43 -11.38 11.65
CA SER A 178 -3.52 -12.00 12.61
C SER A 178 -3.05 -10.96 13.65
N ILE A 179 -2.64 -9.77 13.19
CA ILE A 179 -2.18 -8.67 14.06
C ILE A 179 -3.33 -8.12 14.92
N ALA A 180 -4.51 -7.92 14.35
CA ALA A 180 -5.68 -7.40 15.08
C ALA A 180 -6.12 -8.34 16.22
N ASN A 181 -6.02 -9.66 16.01
CA ASN A 181 -6.38 -10.68 17.00
C ASN A 181 -5.29 -10.99 18.02
N ASP A 182 -4.06 -10.50 17.83
CA ASP A 182 -2.95 -10.80 18.72
C ASP A 182 -3.03 -9.96 19.99
N ALA A 183 -3.55 -10.57 21.06
CA ALA A 183 -3.73 -9.93 22.36
C ALA A 183 -2.42 -9.43 22.99
N SER A 184 -1.27 -9.96 22.58
CA SER A 184 0.04 -9.58 23.11
C SER A 184 0.57 -8.26 22.55
N LEU A 185 0.00 -7.77 21.44
CA LEU A 185 0.45 -6.54 20.81
C LEU A 185 -0.14 -5.28 21.46
N PRO A 186 0.58 -4.14 21.37
CA PRO A 186 0.06 -2.85 21.80
C PRO A 186 -1.30 -2.54 21.16
N ARG A 187 -2.21 -1.97 21.95
CA ARG A 187 -3.57 -1.62 21.51
C ARG A 187 -3.56 -0.76 20.24
N GLU A 188 -2.62 0.16 20.13
CA GLU A 188 -2.43 1.07 18.99
C GLU A 188 -2.18 0.31 17.68
N HIS A 189 -1.27 -0.66 17.68
CA HIS A 189 -0.99 -1.49 16.51
C HIS A 189 -2.21 -2.32 16.10
N ARG A 190 -2.90 -2.90 17.07
CA ARG A 190 -4.12 -3.67 16.79
C ARG A 190 -5.23 -2.77 16.23
N ALA A 191 -5.37 -1.55 16.74
CA ALA A 191 -6.36 -0.59 16.25
C ALA A 191 -6.07 -0.17 14.80
N LEU A 192 -4.81 0.10 14.44
CA LEU A 192 -4.41 0.34 13.05
C LEU A 192 -4.72 -0.87 12.15
N ALA A 193 -4.41 -2.08 12.62
CA ALA A 193 -4.72 -3.31 11.87
C ALA A 193 -6.24 -3.51 11.68
N VAL A 194 -7.07 -3.20 12.69
CA VAL A 194 -8.54 -3.21 12.57
C VAL A 194 -9.02 -2.19 11.55
N SER A 195 -8.52 -0.96 11.59
CA SER A 195 -8.86 0.07 10.58
C SER A 195 -8.50 -0.38 9.17
N ALA A 196 -7.31 -0.97 9.00
CA ALA A 196 -6.90 -1.51 7.70
C ALA A 196 -7.77 -2.68 7.24
N ALA A 197 -8.11 -3.61 8.16
CA ALA A 197 -9.01 -4.72 7.86
C ALA A 197 -10.39 -4.25 7.41
N ARG A 198 -10.90 -3.15 7.98
CA ARG A 198 -12.16 -2.52 7.53
C ARG A 198 -12.07 -1.96 6.13
N ALA A 199 -11.01 -1.22 5.84
CA ALA A 199 -10.79 -0.69 4.49
C ALA A 199 -10.72 -1.82 3.45
N LEU A 200 -10.08 -2.96 3.77
CA LEU A 200 -10.07 -4.15 2.92
C LEU A 200 -11.46 -4.80 2.81
N ALA A 201 -12.25 -4.80 3.88
CA ALA A 201 -13.61 -5.34 3.88
C ALA A 201 -14.58 -4.50 3.04
N GLU A 202 -14.42 -3.17 3.01
CA GLU A 202 -15.17 -2.29 2.10
C GLU A 202 -14.94 -2.64 0.63
N LYS A 203 -13.71 -3.10 0.31
CA LYS A 203 -13.33 -3.63 -1.02
C LYS A 203 -13.75 -5.09 -1.25
N LYS A 204 -14.48 -5.71 -0.32
CA LYS A 204 -14.92 -7.12 -0.33
C LYS A 204 -13.77 -8.13 -0.34
N LEU A 205 -12.59 -7.72 0.12
CA LEU A 205 -11.40 -8.59 0.22
C LEU A 205 -11.38 -9.37 1.52
N LEU A 206 -12.18 -8.92 2.49
CA LEU A 206 -12.25 -9.48 3.83
C LEU A 206 -13.70 -9.48 4.32
N ASP A 207 -14.08 -10.53 5.04
CA ASP A 207 -15.41 -10.65 5.65
C ASP A 207 -15.48 -9.76 6.90
N PRO A 208 -16.35 -8.73 6.93
CA PRO A 208 -16.48 -7.83 8.09
C PRO A 208 -16.75 -8.56 9.40
N ALA A 209 -17.42 -9.72 9.36
CA ALA A 209 -17.75 -10.51 10.56
C ALA A 209 -16.51 -11.09 11.26
N LYS A 210 -15.36 -11.14 10.57
CA LYS A 210 -14.08 -11.63 11.13
C LYS A 210 -13.27 -10.53 11.83
N ILE A 211 -13.68 -9.26 11.72
CA ILE A 211 -12.95 -8.13 12.30
C ILE A 211 -13.31 -7.98 13.79
N PRO A 212 -12.33 -7.94 14.71
CA PRO A 212 -12.58 -7.71 16.13
C PRO A 212 -13.23 -6.35 16.39
N ALA A 213 -14.37 -6.34 17.09
CA ALA A 213 -15.10 -5.11 17.44
C ALA A 213 -14.65 -4.45 18.76
N GLU A 214 -13.81 -5.12 19.56
CA GLU A 214 -13.38 -4.65 20.88
C GLU A 214 -12.59 -3.32 20.84
N LEU A 215 -12.01 -3.01 19.67
CA LEU A 215 -11.14 -1.85 19.49
C LEU A 215 -11.87 -0.63 18.93
N ASP A 216 -13.19 -0.66 18.87
CA ASP A 216 -13.98 0.46 18.37
C ASP A 216 -14.03 1.63 19.35
N PRO A 217 -13.89 2.87 18.86
CA PRO A 217 -14.18 4.03 19.68
C PRO A 217 -15.68 4.00 20.06
N PRO A 218 -16.03 4.36 21.30
CA PRO A 218 -17.42 4.41 21.77
C PRO A 218 -18.25 5.49 21.07
#